data_AF-A0A935RBZ5-F1
#
_entry.id   AF-A0A935RBZ5-F1
#
_cell.length_a   1.000
_cell.length_b   1.000
_cell.length_c   1.000
_cell.angle_alpha   90.00
_cell.angle_beta   90.00
_cell.angle_gamma   90.00
#
_symmetry.space_group_name_H-M   'P 1'
#
loop_
_entity.id
_entity.type
_entity.pdbx_description
1 polymer ?
#
loop_
_entity_poly.entity_id
_entity_poly.type
_entity_poly.pdbx_seq_one_letter_code
_entity_poly.pdbx_strand_id
1 'polypeptide(L)'
;MRIARCVKGIPHFVPQGRYPLGRGLSMPLLCLCLLLSLPVLAAGDPKLGKPLHDKQCVACHVKLLGGDGSGMYTRKPRLINDAVALGQRVAACAAQTNAGWFPEDEAHVTAWLNQNWYKFK
;
A
#
# COMPACT_ATOMS: atom_id res chain seq x y z
N MET A 1 -1.55 53.42 0.77
CA MET A 1 -2.27 53.48 -0.53
C MET A 1 -2.83 52.10 -0.82
N ARG A 2 -4.16 51.95 -0.81
CA ARG A 2 -4.88 50.68 -1.09
C ARG A 2 -5.06 50.53 -2.61
N ILE A 3 -4.87 49.32 -3.14
CA ILE A 3 -5.65 48.73 -4.26
C ILE A 3 -5.59 47.20 -4.07
N ALA A 4 -6.60 46.56 -3.47
CA ALA A 4 -7.89 46.16 -4.04
C ALA A 4 -7.79 44.92 -4.96
N ARG A 5 -8.44 43.84 -4.48
CA ARG A 5 -8.62 42.52 -5.10
C ARG A 5 -9.39 42.61 -6.43
N CYS A 6 -9.12 41.67 -7.33
CA CYS A 6 -10.17 41.18 -8.24
C CYS A 6 -9.99 39.68 -8.49
N VAL A 7 -10.76 38.89 -7.73
CA VAL A 7 -11.06 37.49 -8.03
C VAL A 7 -12.21 37.49 -9.04
N LYS A 8 -11.93 37.09 -10.28
CA LYS A 8 -12.86 36.78 -11.37
C LYS A 8 -12.19 35.64 -12.13
N GLY A 9 -12.78 34.49 -12.44
CA GLY A 9 -14.11 33.94 -12.26
C GLY A 9 -14.06 32.65 -13.06
N ILE A 10 -14.43 31.51 -12.46
CA ILE A 10 -14.56 30.23 -13.17
C ILE A 10 -15.96 30.20 -13.77
N PRO A 11 -16.07 29.99 -15.09
CA PRO A 11 -17.00 28.97 -15.56
C PRO A 11 -16.39 28.19 -16.74
N HIS A 12 -15.80 27.02 -16.47
CA HIS A 12 -15.59 26.02 -17.52
C HIS A 12 -16.87 25.19 -17.66
N PHE A 13 -17.67 25.62 -18.63
CA PHE A 13 -18.81 24.89 -19.18
C PHE A 13 -18.30 23.58 -19.79
N VAL A 14 -18.63 22.43 -19.18
CA VAL A 14 -18.40 21.10 -19.75
C VAL A 14 -19.62 20.74 -20.60
N PRO A 15 -19.53 20.72 -21.94
CA PRO A 15 -20.62 20.21 -22.76
C PRO A 15 -20.72 18.68 -22.58
N GLN A 16 -21.86 18.23 -22.09
CA GLN A 16 -22.27 16.82 -22.07
C GLN A 16 -22.47 16.34 -23.50
N GLY A 17 -21.40 15.82 -24.10
CA GLY A 17 -21.42 15.13 -25.39
C GLY A 17 -22.21 13.83 -25.27
N ARG A 18 -23.34 13.77 -25.97
CA ARG A 18 -24.13 12.57 -26.20
C ARG A 18 -23.27 11.56 -26.95
N TYR A 19 -22.85 10.49 -26.29
CA TYR A 19 -22.27 9.33 -26.96
C TYR A 19 -23.43 8.54 -27.62
N PRO A 20 -23.42 8.36 -28.96
CA PRO A 20 -24.42 7.53 -29.61
C PRO A 20 -24.17 6.06 -29.26
N LEU A 21 -25.20 5.43 -28.68
CA LEU A 21 -25.32 3.98 -28.53
C LEU A 21 -25.31 3.32 -29.92
N GLY A 22 -24.13 2.85 -30.32
CA GLY A 22 -23.92 2.06 -31.52
C GLY A 22 -23.66 0.60 -31.20
N ARG A 23 -24.65 -0.25 -31.52
CA ARG A 23 -24.54 -1.64 -32.02
C ARG A 23 -23.48 -2.57 -31.40
N GLY A 24 -24.01 -3.48 -30.57
CA GLY A 24 -23.90 -4.93 -30.74
C GLY A 24 -22.51 -5.51 -31.00
N LEU A 25 -21.86 -5.95 -29.92
CA LEU A 25 -20.91 -7.04 -29.99
C LEU A 25 -21.29 -8.09 -28.94
N SER A 26 -21.56 -9.29 -29.44
CA SER A 26 -21.87 -10.51 -28.70
C SER A 26 -20.84 -10.72 -27.58
N MET A 27 -21.27 -10.64 -26.32
CA MET A 27 -20.46 -10.90 -25.13
C MET A 27 -20.80 -12.24 -24.45
N PRO A 28 -20.58 -13.42 -25.09
CA PRO A 28 -20.60 -14.66 -24.33
C PRO A 28 -19.38 -15.51 -24.66
N LEU A 29 -18.19 -15.18 -24.15
CA LEU A 29 -17.12 -16.18 -23.92
C LEU A 29 -15.82 -15.65 -23.27
N LEU A 30 -15.75 -14.38 -22.86
CA LEU A 30 -14.51 -13.84 -22.25
C LEU A 30 -14.57 -13.77 -20.71
N CYS A 31 -15.42 -14.58 -20.06
CA CYS A 31 -15.59 -14.59 -18.60
C CYS A 31 -14.94 -15.77 -17.87
N LEU A 32 -14.34 -16.75 -18.56
CA LEU A 32 -13.95 -18.02 -17.91
C LEU A 32 -12.47 -18.16 -17.52
N CYS A 33 -11.58 -17.24 -17.92
CA CYS A 33 -10.14 -17.37 -17.64
C CYS A 33 -9.62 -16.64 -16.39
N LEU A 34 -10.46 -15.94 -15.63
CA LEU A 34 -10.03 -15.09 -14.50
C LEU A 34 -10.14 -15.80 -13.14
N LEU A 35 -9.71 -17.07 -13.04
CA LEU A 35 -9.84 -17.88 -11.80
C LEU A 35 -8.51 -18.39 -11.22
N LEU A 36 -7.34 -18.06 -11.78
CA LEU A 36 -6.06 -18.64 -11.34
C LEU A 36 -5.07 -17.68 -10.66
N SER A 37 -5.38 -16.41 -10.45
CA SER A 37 -4.51 -15.50 -9.69
C SER A 37 -4.86 -15.50 -8.20
N LEU A 38 -4.78 -16.66 -7.55
CA LEU A 38 -4.74 -16.71 -6.10
C LEU A 38 -3.34 -16.26 -5.63
N PRO A 39 -3.22 -15.19 -4.84
CA PRO A 39 -1.94 -14.86 -4.24
C PRO A 39 -1.55 -15.99 -3.28
N VAL A 40 -0.48 -16.72 -3.61
CA VAL A 40 0.18 -17.63 -2.65
C VAL A 40 0.69 -16.75 -1.51
N LEU A 41 0.09 -16.91 -0.33
CA LEU A 41 0.61 -16.30 0.88
C LEU A 41 1.82 -17.12 1.32
N ALA A 42 3.01 -16.74 0.84
CA ALA A 42 4.25 -17.43 1.18
C ALA A 42 4.52 -17.30 2.68
N ALA A 43 4.85 -18.42 3.33
CA ALA A 43 5.34 -18.40 4.71
C ALA A 43 6.76 -17.80 4.72
N GLY A 44 6.91 -16.58 5.24
CA GLY A 44 8.20 -15.91 5.28
C GLY A 44 9.13 -16.40 6.39
N ASP A 45 10.46 -16.33 6.17
CA ASP A 45 11.47 -16.56 7.20
C ASP A 45 11.82 -15.23 7.93
N PRO A 46 11.52 -15.12 9.23
CA PRO A 46 11.83 -13.91 9.98
C PRO A 46 13.33 -13.61 10.10
N LYS A 47 14.22 -14.62 9.98
CA LYS A 47 15.67 -14.40 10.01
C LYS A 47 16.14 -13.61 8.79
N LEU A 48 15.52 -13.86 7.63
CA LEU A 48 15.77 -13.11 6.40
C LEU A 48 15.07 -11.75 6.41
N GLY A 49 13.95 -11.63 7.12
CA GLY A 49 13.19 -10.38 7.23
C GLY A 49 13.89 -9.28 8.01
N LYS A 50 14.63 -9.62 9.08
CA LYS A 50 15.31 -8.62 9.93
C LYS A 50 16.26 -7.69 9.15
N PRO A 51 17.24 -8.18 8.38
CA PRO A 51 18.17 -7.29 7.66
C PRO A 51 17.46 -6.42 6.61
N LEU A 52 16.42 -6.95 5.96
CA LEU A 52 15.61 -6.22 5.00
C LEU A 52 14.85 -5.07 5.68
N HIS A 53 14.19 -5.36 6.80
CA HIS A 53 13.52 -4.38 7.63
C HIS A 53 14.49 -3.28 8.10
N ASP A 54 15.63 -3.65 8.66
CA ASP A 54 16.57 -2.70 9.25
C ASP A 54 17.10 -1.72 8.19
N LYS A 55 17.29 -2.21 6.96
CA LYS A 55 17.77 -1.42 5.81
C LYS A 55 16.71 -0.45 5.28
N GLN A 56 15.45 -0.86 5.17
CA GLN A 56 14.43 -0.08 4.44
C GLN A 56 13.45 0.67 5.35
N CYS A 57 13.13 0.14 6.54
CA CYS A 57 12.06 0.70 7.37
C CYS A 57 12.56 1.69 8.42
N VAL A 58 13.67 1.36 9.10
CA VAL A 58 14.11 2.03 10.33
C VAL A 58 14.41 3.51 10.12
N ALA A 59 15.16 3.87 9.07
CA ALA A 59 15.55 5.26 8.82
C ALA A 59 14.34 6.19 8.67
N CYS A 60 13.31 5.74 7.93
CA CYS A 60 12.07 6.49 7.77
C CYS A 60 11.28 6.56 9.09
N HIS A 61 11.20 5.45 9.82
CA HIS A 61 10.46 5.41 11.09
C HIS A 61 11.08 6.31 12.16
N VAL A 62 12.41 6.31 12.29
CA VAL A 62 13.15 7.23 13.17
C VAL A 62 12.92 8.67 12.75
N LYS A 63 12.96 8.98 11.45
CA LYS A 63 12.70 10.35 10.96
C LYS A 63 11.28 10.83 11.29
N LEU A 64 10.28 9.94 11.25
CA LEU A 64 8.88 10.30 11.45
C LEU A 64 8.46 10.35 12.92
N LEU A 65 9.02 9.48 13.75
CA LEU A 65 8.55 9.26 15.12
C LEU A 65 9.62 9.54 16.19
N GLY A 66 10.88 9.71 15.78
CA GLY A 66 12.02 9.79 16.69
C GLY A 66 12.35 8.44 17.35
N GLY A 67 13.25 8.49 18.33
CA GLY A 67 13.69 7.32 19.10
C GLY A 67 14.33 6.24 18.21
N ASP A 68 13.93 5.00 18.42
CA ASP A 68 14.34 3.82 17.66
C ASP A 68 13.42 3.52 16.46
N GLY A 69 12.39 4.35 16.24
CA GLY A 69 11.38 4.12 15.20
C GLY A 69 10.38 2.99 15.49
N SER A 70 10.55 2.24 16.59
CA SER A 70 9.67 1.10 16.92
C SER A 70 8.26 1.53 17.30
N GLY A 71 8.07 2.82 17.63
CA GLY A 71 6.77 3.46 17.84
C GLY A 71 5.79 3.24 16.68
N MET A 72 6.29 3.03 15.45
CA MET A 72 5.46 2.72 14.28
C MET A 72 4.65 1.42 14.48
N TYR A 73 5.20 0.48 15.25
CA TYR A 73 4.64 -0.84 15.52
C TYR A 73 4.04 -0.98 16.92
N THR A 74 4.13 0.01 17.79
CA THR A 74 3.65 -0.14 19.18
C THR A 74 2.61 0.90 19.57
N ARG A 75 2.49 2.00 18.80
CA ARG A 75 1.52 3.06 19.07
C ARG A 75 0.07 2.53 19.13
N LYS A 76 -0.70 3.12 20.06
CA LYS A 76 -2.14 2.90 20.19
C LYS A 76 -2.92 4.07 19.57
N PRO A 77 -4.08 3.82 18.94
CA PRO A 77 -4.65 2.50 18.64
C PRO A 77 -3.86 1.77 17.54
N ARG A 78 -3.90 0.43 17.55
CA ARG A 78 -3.24 -0.39 16.52
C ARG A 78 -4.10 -0.35 15.25
N LEU A 79 -3.48 0.06 14.14
CA LEU A 79 -4.16 0.16 12.83
C LEU A 79 -4.20 -1.18 12.10
N ILE A 80 -3.24 -2.06 12.38
CA ILE A 80 -3.09 -3.36 11.74
C ILE A 80 -3.43 -4.42 12.77
N ASN A 81 -4.42 -5.26 12.45
CA ASN A 81 -5.03 -6.21 13.39
C ASN A 81 -4.97 -7.67 12.93
N ASP A 82 -4.44 -7.94 11.75
CA ASP A 82 -4.27 -9.28 11.20
C ASP A 82 -3.02 -9.36 10.30
N ALA A 83 -2.61 -10.60 9.99
CA ALA A 83 -1.40 -10.88 9.23
C ALA A 83 -1.47 -10.41 7.76
N VAL A 84 -2.67 -10.43 7.15
CA VAL A 84 -2.86 -10.00 5.76
C VAL A 84 -2.69 -8.49 5.66
N ALA A 85 -3.32 -7.74 6.55
CA ALA A 85 -3.17 -6.29 6.64
C ALA A 85 -1.71 -5.89 6.94
N LEU A 86 -0.98 -6.70 7.71
CA LEU A 86 0.45 -6.47 7.94
C LEU A 86 1.27 -6.64 6.67
N GLY A 87 1.03 -7.71 5.90
CA GLY A 87 1.69 -7.91 4.61
C GLY A 87 1.43 -6.76 3.64
N GLN A 88 0.18 -6.32 3.53
CA GLN A 88 -0.18 -5.16 2.71
C GLN A 88 0.53 -3.88 3.17
N ARG A 89 0.68 -3.69 4.49
CA ARG A 89 1.41 -2.55 5.03
C ARG A 89 2.89 -2.61 4.69
N VAL A 90 3.50 -3.78 4.74
CA VAL A 90 4.90 -3.99 4.34
C VAL A 90 5.09 -3.67 2.86
N ALA A 91 4.23 -4.18 1.98
CA ALA A 91 4.26 -3.89 0.55
C ALA A 91 4.19 -2.37 0.27
N ALA A 92 3.28 -1.66 0.95
CA ALA A 92 3.17 -0.21 0.82
C ALA A 92 4.44 0.52 1.29
N CYS A 93 5.05 0.08 2.40
CA CYS A 93 6.32 0.64 2.89
C CYS A 93 7.49 0.34 1.93
N ALA A 94 7.55 -0.87 1.37
CA ALA A 94 8.56 -1.27 0.39
C ALA A 94 8.46 -0.42 -0.88
N ALA A 95 7.25 -0.16 -1.37
CA ALA A 95 7.02 0.74 -2.50
C ALA A 95 7.43 2.19 -2.17
N GLN A 96 7.06 2.69 -1.00
CA GLN A 96 7.37 4.07 -0.57
C GLN A 96 8.87 4.33 -0.44
N THR A 97 9.65 3.30 -0.13
CA THR A 97 11.10 3.34 0.02
C THR A 97 11.84 2.88 -1.24
N ASN A 98 11.10 2.53 -2.30
CA ASN A 98 11.63 1.97 -3.54
C ASN A 98 12.55 0.78 -3.29
N ALA A 99 12.14 -0.12 -2.39
CA ALA A 99 12.94 -1.26 -1.95
C ALA A 99 13.17 -2.31 -3.05
N GLY A 100 12.28 -2.36 -4.07
CA GLY A 100 12.41 -3.29 -5.20
C GLY A 100 12.29 -4.76 -4.82
N TRP A 101 11.56 -5.06 -3.75
CA TRP A 101 11.42 -6.40 -3.20
C TRP A 101 10.46 -7.26 -4.02
N PHE A 102 10.76 -8.55 -4.05
CA PHE A 102 9.81 -9.55 -4.51
C PHE A 102 8.81 -9.89 -3.38
N PRO A 103 7.65 -10.48 -3.69
CA PRO A 103 6.65 -10.84 -2.67
C PRO A 103 7.21 -11.74 -1.56
N GLU A 104 8.23 -12.55 -1.84
CA GLU A 104 8.90 -13.42 -0.86
C GLU A 104 9.68 -12.61 0.19
N ASP A 105 10.39 -11.57 -0.24
CA ASP A 105 11.13 -10.66 0.64
C ASP A 105 10.17 -9.86 1.54
N GLU A 106 9.05 -9.41 0.97
CA GLU A 106 7.97 -8.78 1.73
C GLU A 106 7.38 -9.74 2.77
N ALA A 107 7.19 -11.00 2.41
CA ALA A 107 6.72 -12.03 3.33
C ALA A 107 7.73 -12.29 4.46
N HIS A 108 9.03 -12.29 4.18
CA HIS A 108 10.08 -12.40 5.20
C HIS A 108 10.02 -11.26 6.21
N VAL A 109 9.91 -10.02 5.74
CA VAL A 109 9.77 -8.83 6.59
C VAL A 109 8.47 -8.90 7.39
N THR A 110 7.37 -9.28 6.76
CA THR A 110 6.06 -9.46 7.41
C THR A 110 6.14 -10.49 8.54
N ALA A 111 6.78 -11.63 8.29
CA ALA A 111 6.99 -12.68 9.28
C ALA A 111 7.82 -12.17 10.47
N TRP A 112 8.89 -11.42 10.19
CA TRP A 112 9.71 -10.82 11.25
C TRP A 112 8.94 -9.78 12.07
N LEU A 113 8.21 -8.86 11.43
CA LEU A 113 7.37 -7.89 12.14
C LEU A 113 6.30 -8.60 12.99
N ASN A 114 5.67 -9.64 12.43
CA ASN A 114 4.66 -10.42 13.14
C ASN A 114 5.25 -11.11 14.36
N GLN A 115 6.41 -11.75 14.20
CA GLN A 115 7.10 -12.42 15.28
C GLN A 115 7.54 -11.44 16.37
N ASN A 116 7.91 -10.19 16.06
CA ASN A 116 8.47 -9.28 17.07
C ASN A 116 7.41 -8.43 17.78
N TRP A 117 6.41 -7.90 17.06
CA TRP A 117 5.48 -6.91 17.61
C TRP A 117 3.99 -7.28 17.57
N TYR A 118 3.54 -8.03 16.56
CA TYR A 118 2.11 -8.21 16.35
C TYR A 118 1.56 -9.52 16.93
N LYS A 119 2.31 -10.63 16.79
CA LYS A 119 1.97 -11.95 17.31
C LYS A 119 0.60 -12.46 16.83
N PHE A 120 0.24 -12.17 15.59
CA PHE A 120 -0.94 -12.73 14.94
C PHE A 120 -0.81 -14.25 14.81
N LYS A 121 -1.94 -14.94 14.95
CA LYS A 121 -2.08 -16.39 14.84
C LYS A 121 -2.54 -16.80 13.46
#